data_AF-A0A6N2R0V8-F1
#
_entry.id   AF-A0A6N2R0V8-F1
#
_cell.length_a   1.000
_cell.length_b   1.000
_cell.length_c   1.000
_cell.angle_alpha   90.00
_cell.angle_beta   90.00
_cell.angle_gamma   90.00
#
_symmetry.space_group_name_H-M   'P 1'
#
loop_
_entity.id
_entity.type
_entity.pdbx_description
1 polymer ?
#
loop_
_entity_poly.entity_id
_entity_poly.type
_entity_poly.pdbx_seq_one_letter_code
_entity_poly.pdbx_strand_id
1 'polypeptide(L)'
;MNEQVRSILAQETTKTSKIRQLYLLGVPRAEIARMVTNGNYGFVVNALRRMREREDGLSIHPVTTMLDYTFNRKFGIEIEAYNCSRERLARELREAGIEVMVEGYNHTTCPYWKLVTDSSISGNDTFELVSPILVGEAGLRELEKVCWMLDLCDVKVNGSCGLHVHIDAAGFNMETWRNLALSYKHLEPVIDRFMPASRRDNYYCRGLGHVSDGMIRSARTVDELKGKIGDRYHKVNLEAYSRHKTVEFRQHSGTTNFTKMRNWVLFLHKLVTFATREQVPAATALQDIPFLDSEQKLYFRFSSVRLNRLRNKLLANYLKSGGNELATVRISAFCVAMLSNNSFICKYSIFFRKYELSAAVL
;
A
#
# COMPACT_ATOMS: atom_id res chain seq x y z
N MET A 1 -16.54 -47.79 10.43
CA MET A 1 -17.41 -46.85 9.69
C MET A 1 -17.93 -45.83 10.68
N ASN A 2 -17.63 -44.54 10.47
CA ASN A 2 -18.01 -43.42 11.34
C ASN A 2 -19.54 -43.39 11.58
N GLU A 3 -19.99 -43.12 12.82
CA GLU A 3 -21.42 -43.06 13.18
C GLU A 3 -22.20 -42.05 12.33
N GLN A 4 -21.57 -40.93 11.97
CA GLN A 4 -22.17 -39.92 11.10
C GLN A 4 -22.41 -40.46 9.68
N VAL A 5 -21.50 -41.30 9.16
CA VAL A 5 -21.67 -41.95 7.85
C VAL A 5 -22.83 -42.93 7.89
N ARG A 6 -22.98 -43.70 8.97
CA ARG A 6 -24.14 -44.62 9.14
C ARG A 6 -25.45 -43.86 9.19
N SER A 7 -25.51 -42.76 9.95
CA SER A 7 -26.69 -41.91 10.04
C SER A 7 -27.11 -41.38 8.67
N ILE A 8 -26.16 -40.85 7.87
CA ILE A 8 -26.45 -40.33 6.52
C ILE A 8 -26.96 -41.43 5.58
N LEU A 9 -26.38 -42.63 5.66
CA LEU A 9 -26.82 -43.76 4.82
C LEU A 9 -28.24 -44.22 5.17
N ALA A 10 -28.65 -44.11 6.43
CA ALA A 10 -29.97 -44.51 6.91
C ALA A 10 -31.10 -43.49 6.60
N GLN A 11 -30.78 -42.23 6.25
CA GLN A 11 -31.79 -41.21 5.94
C GLN A 11 -32.71 -41.63 4.79
N GLU A 12 -34.01 -41.36 4.88
CA GLU A 12 -34.95 -41.53 3.75
C GLU A 12 -34.86 -40.33 2.79
N THR A 13 -33.78 -40.28 2.03
CA THR A 13 -33.52 -39.22 1.04
C THR A 13 -32.88 -39.79 -0.23
N THR A 14 -32.76 -38.94 -1.24
CA THR A 14 -32.19 -39.34 -2.54
C THR A 14 -30.72 -39.73 -2.44
N LYS A 15 -30.28 -40.63 -3.33
CA LYS A 15 -28.85 -41.01 -3.43
C LYS A 15 -27.95 -39.80 -3.65
N THR A 16 -28.39 -38.81 -4.43
CA THR A 16 -27.68 -37.53 -4.65
C THR A 16 -27.51 -36.72 -3.35
N SER A 17 -28.54 -36.67 -2.50
CA SER A 17 -28.45 -36.00 -1.20
C SER A 17 -27.48 -36.69 -0.25
N LYS A 18 -27.49 -38.03 -0.20
CA LYS A 18 -26.53 -38.82 0.58
C LYS A 18 -25.10 -38.64 0.07
N ILE A 19 -24.90 -38.64 -1.25
CA ILE A 19 -23.59 -38.37 -1.89
C ILE A 19 -23.07 -36.98 -1.49
N ARG A 20 -23.92 -35.95 -1.48
CA ARG A 20 -23.55 -34.60 -1.04
C ARG A 20 -23.06 -34.57 0.40
N GLN A 21 -23.86 -35.11 1.32
CA GLN A 21 -23.54 -35.07 2.75
C GLN A 21 -22.25 -35.82 3.06
N LEU A 22 -22.05 -37.02 2.46
CA LEU A 22 -20.82 -37.78 2.64
C LEU A 22 -19.60 -37.09 2.03
N TYR A 23 -19.75 -36.45 0.87
CA TYR A 23 -18.67 -35.68 0.23
C TYR A 23 -18.26 -34.46 1.08
N LEU A 24 -19.23 -33.76 1.67
CA LEU A 24 -18.97 -32.63 2.58
C LEU A 24 -18.32 -33.06 3.91
N LEU A 25 -18.57 -34.29 4.37
CA LEU A 25 -17.84 -34.90 5.49
C LEU A 25 -16.40 -35.33 5.12
N GLY A 26 -15.95 -35.10 3.89
CA GLY A 26 -14.61 -35.45 3.44
C GLY A 26 -14.43 -36.93 3.06
N VAL A 27 -15.52 -37.69 2.91
CA VAL A 27 -15.43 -39.10 2.53
C VAL A 27 -14.95 -39.22 1.06
N PRO A 28 -13.94 -40.07 0.76
CA PRO A 28 -13.44 -40.23 -0.60
C PRO A 28 -14.52 -40.71 -1.59
N ARG A 29 -14.53 -40.14 -2.80
CA ARG A 29 -15.54 -40.43 -3.84
C ARG A 29 -15.68 -41.91 -4.19
N ALA A 30 -14.56 -42.65 -4.20
CA ALA A 30 -14.56 -44.10 -4.45
C ALA A 30 -15.28 -44.87 -3.33
N GLU A 31 -15.16 -44.40 -2.09
CA GLU A 31 -15.83 -44.99 -0.95
C GLU A 31 -17.33 -44.65 -0.95
N ILE A 32 -17.69 -43.41 -1.27
CA ILE A 32 -19.09 -43.00 -1.50
C ILE A 32 -19.73 -43.86 -2.59
N ALA A 33 -19.00 -44.12 -3.69
CA ALA A 33 -19.51 -44.93 -4.78
C ALA A 33 -19.85 -46.35 -4.34
N ARG A 34 -18.98 -46.96 -3.53
CA ARG A 34 -19.23 -48.29 -2.92
C ARG A 34 -20.46 -48.25 -1.99
N MET A 35 -20.57 -47.25 -1.12
CA MET A 35 -21.62 -47.19 -0.10
C MET A 35 -23.01 -46.80 -0.62
N VAL A 36 -23.10 -45.89 -1.60
CA VAL A 36 -24.40 -45.29 -2.03
C VAL A 36 -24.87 -45.79 -3.38
N THR A 37 -23.94 -46.18 -4.26
CA THR A 37 -24.23 -46.47 -5.66
C THR A 37 -23.74 -47.85 -6.10
N ASN A 38 -23.44 -48.74 -5.15
CA ASN A 38 -22.95 -50.10 -5.39
C ASN A 38 -21.74 -50.15 -6.35
N GLY A 39 -20.79 -49.23 -6.18
CA GLY A 39 -19.56 -49.14 -6.97
C GLY A 39 -19.62 -48.26 -8.21
N ASN A 40 -20.78 -47.69 -8.58
CA ASN A 40 -20.88 -46.83 -9.76
C ASN A 40 -20.26 -45.43 -9.53
N TYR A 41 -18.95 -45.34 -9.74
CA TYR A 41 -18.18 -44.10 -9.57
C TYR A 41 -18.67 -42.96 -10.48
N GLY A 42 -19.05 -43.28 -11.72
CA GLY A 42 -19.55 -42.29 -12.68
C GLY A 42 -20.82 -41.58 -12.21
N PHE A 43 -21.71 -42.30 -11.50
CA PHE A 43 -22.89 -41.70 -10.89
C PHE A 43 -22.53 -40.66 -9.83
N VAL A 44 -21.55 -40.96 -8.96
CA VAL A 44 -21.05 -40.03 -7.93
C VAL A 44 -20.42 -38.80 -8.56
N VAL A 45 -19.60 -38.97 -9.59
CA VAL A 45 -18.98 -37.85 -10.31
C VAL A 45 -20.03 -36.98 -10.97
N ASN A 46 -21.01 -37.57 -11.66
CA ASN A 46 -22.09 -36.82 -12.32
C ASN A 46 -23.01 -36.11 -11.31
N ALA A 47 -23.30 -36.73 -10.17
CA ALA A 47 -24.06 -36.12 -9.09
C ALA A 47 -23.34 -34.89 -8.53
N LEU A 48 -22.05 -35.01 -8.20
CA LEU A 48 -21.24 -33.88 -7.71
C LEU A 48 -21.01 -32.80 -8.77
N ARG A 49 -20.90 -33.19 -10.05
CA ARG A 49 -20.81 -32.24 -11.18
C ARG A 49 -22.09 -31.41 -11.32
N ARG A 50 -23.26 -32.06 -11.34
CA ARG A 50 -24.56 -31.36 -11.38
C ARG A 50 -24.81 -30.47 -10.18
N MET A 51 -24.22 -30.80 -9.03
CA MET A 51 -24.27 -29.95 -7.85
C MET A 51 -23.41 -28.69 -8.03
N ARG A 52 -22.18 -28.82 -8.52
CA ARG A 52 -21.35 -27.67 -8.91
C ARG A 52 -22.05 -26.80 -9.95
N GLU A 53 -22.61 -27.41 -10.98
CA GLU A 53 -23.36 -26.70 -12.03
C GLU A 53 -24.62 -25.98 -11.50
N ARG A 54 -25.25 -26.49 -10.44
CA ARG A 54 -26.39 -25.82 -9.77
C ARG A 54 -25.96 -24.72 -8.80
N GLU A 55 -24.81 -24.86 -8.15
CA GLU A 55 -24.17 -23.80 -7.37
C GLU A 55 -23.62 -22.69 -8.30
N ASP A 56 -23.14 -23.04 -9.50
CA ASP A 56 -22.72 -22.12 -10.57
C ASP A 56 -23.91 -21.51 -11.33
N GLY A 57 -25.07 -22.16 -11.38
CA GLY A 57 -26.29 -21.67 -12.06
C GLY A 57 -27.03 -20.52 -11.36
N LEU A 58 -26.69 -20.25 -10.10
CA LEU A 58 -27.10 -19.05 -9.34
C LEU A 58 -26.01 -17.99 -9.27
N SER A 59 -24.90 -18.19 -9.98
CA SER A 59 -23.76 -17.30 -10.01
C SER A 59 -23.15 -17.29 -11.41
N ILE A 60 -23.75 -16.53 -12.33
CA ILE A 60 -22.95 -15.85 -13.36
C ILE A 60 -22.20 -14.72 -12.66
N HIS A 61 -21.29 -15.09 -11.76
CA HIS A 61 -20.12 -14.29 -11.44
C HIS A 61 -18.96 -15.07 -12.06
N PRO A 62 -18.16 -14.45 -12.95
CA PRO A 62 -16.94 -15.10 -13.41
C PRO A 62 -16.15 -15.52 -12.17
N VAL A 63 -15.60 -16.74 -12.19
CA VAL A 63 -14.61 -17.19 -11.20
C VAL A 63 -13.67 -16.02 -10.98
N THR A 64 -13.82 -15.38 -9.83
CA THR A 64 -13.01 -14.22 -9.49
C THR A 64 -11.67 -14.80 -9.13
N THR A 65 -10.79 -14.91 -10.13
CA THR A 65 -9.35 -14.97 -9.88
C THR A 65 -9.07 -13.80 -8.96
N MET A 66 -8.89 -14.08 -7.67
CA MET A 66 -8.56 -13.06 -6.70
C MET A 66 -7.31 -12.34 -7.23
N LEU A 67 -7.35 -11.01 -7.24
CA LEU A 67 -6.19 -10.23 -7.66
C LEU A 67 -5.01 -10.59 -6.76
N ASP A 68 -3.88 -10.93 -7.38
CA ASP A 68 -2.64 -11.15 -6.66
C ASP A 68 -2.01 -9.80 -6.31
N TYR A 69 -2.01 -9.48 -5.01
CA TYR A 69 -1.41 -8.26 -4.48
C TYR A 69 0.04 -8.45 -4.03
N THR A 70 0.68 -9.58 -4.34
CA THR A 70 2.10 -9.81 -4.06
C THR A 70 2.93 -8.65 -4.60
N PHE A 71 3.81 -8.10 -3.76
CA PHE A 71 4.56 -6.90 -4.10
C PHE A 71 5.87 -7.24 -4.83
N ASN A 72 5.75 -7.45 -6.14
CA ASN A 72 6.85 -7.74 -7.07
C ASN A 72 7.06 -6.65 -8.14
N ARG A 73 6.31 -5.55 -8.05
CA ARG A 73 6.28 -4.49 -9.07
C ARG A 73 7.53 -3.61 -9.04
N LYS A 74 7.90 -3.08 -10.21
CA LYS A 74 8.88 -2.00 -10.37
C LYS A 74 8.30 -0.66 -9.91
N PHE A 75 9.08 0.10 -9.15
CA PHE A 75 8.73 1.44 -8.70
C PHE A 75 9.97 2.34 -8.62
N GLY A 76 9.74 3.64 -8.58
CA GLY A 76 10.77 4.66 -8.31
C GLY A 76 10.27 5.64 -7.26
N ILE A 77 11.18 6.30 -6.56
CA ILE A 77 10.85 7.29 -5.54
C ILE A 77 11.74 8.53 -5.67
N GLU A 78 11.13 9.69 -5.52
CA GLU A 78 11.81 10.99 -5.46
C GLU A 78 11.53 11.60 -4.09
N ILE A 79 12.57 11.83 -3.31
CA ILE A 79 12.51 12.35 -1.94
C ILE A 79 13.05 13.77 -1.93
N GLU A 80 12.16 14.75 -1.80
CA GLU A 80 12.54 16.15 -1.62
C GLU A 80 12.88 16.43 -0.14
N ALA A 81 14.05 17.02 0.12
CA ALA A 81 14.51 17.29 1.47
C ALA A 81 15.56 18.41 1.53
N TYR A 82 15.99 18.74 2.75
CA TYR A 82 16.98 19.78 3.03
C TYR A 82 17.82 19.45 4.27
N ASN A 83 18.73 20.36 4.66
CA ASN A 83 19.56 20.32 5.87
C ASN A 83 20.80 19.40 5.82
N CYS A 84 21.13 18.86 4.64
CA CYS A 84 22.37 18.13 4.44
C CYS A 84 22.89 18.39 3.03
N SER A 85 24.16 18.79 2.90
CA SER A 85 24.74 18.98 1.56
C SER A 85 24.74 17.67 0.78
N ARG A 86 24.52 17.77 -0.55
CA ARG A 86 24.47 16.61 -1.44
C ARG A 86 25.77 15.82 -1.41
N GLU A 87 26.90 16.51 -1.24
CA GLU A 87 28.23 15.93 -1.18
C GLU A 87 28.43 15.12 0.11
N ARG A 88 27.98 15.66 1.26
CA ARG A 88 27.98 14.91 2.52
C ARG A 88 27.08 13.69 2.41
N LEU A 89 25.82 13.88 2.03
CA LEU A 89 24.87 12.77 1.96
C LEU A 89 25.32 11.68 0.98
N ALA A 90 25.87 12.05 -0.18
CA ALA A 90 26.40 11.08 -1.14
C ALA A 90 27.55 10.25 -0.55
N ARG A 91 28.43 10.85 0.25
CA ARG A 91 29.52 10.12 0.91
C ARG A 91 28.96 9.09 1.91
N GLU A 92 28.07 9.52 2.81
CA GLU A 92 27.49 8.63 3.84
C GLU A 92 26.67 7.48 3.20
N LEU A 93 25.93 7.76 2.12
CA LEU A 93 25.21 6.74 1.35
C LEU A 93 26.17 5.71 0.72
N ARG A 94 27.29 6.16 0.12
CA ARG A 94 28.30 5.27 -0.45
C ARG A 94 28.98 4.41 0.61
N GLU A 95 29.29 4.99 1.77
CA GLU A 95 29.84 4.24 2.91
C GLU A 95 28.87 3.17 3.42
N ALA A 96 27.56 3.41 3.30
CA ALA A 96 26.51 2.42 3.58
C ALA A 96 26.28 1.41 2.44
N GLY A 97 27.08 1.45 1.37
CA GLY A 97 26.98 0.55 0.23
C GLY A 97 25.86 0.89 -0.76
N ILE A 98 25.33 2.12 -0.72
CA ILE A 98 24.36 2.62 -1.71
C ILE A 98 25.11 3.32 -2.83
N GLU A 99 24.96 2.82 -4.06
CA GLU A 99 25.51 3.47 -5.24
C GLU A 99 24.74 4.79 -5.50
N VAL A 100 25.44 5.92 -5.36
CA VAL A 100 24.84 7.25 -5.53
C VAL A 100 25.78 8.23 -6.24
N MET A 101 25.22 9.11 -7.08
CA MET A 101 25.92 10.21 -7.73
C MET A 101 25.29 11.57 -7.41
N VAL A 102 26.11 12.62 -7.38
CA VAL A 102 25.62 14.01 -7.31
C VAL A 102 25.61 14.56 -8.72
N GLU A 103 24.46 15.05 -9.16
CA GLU A 103 24.27 15.52 -10.53
C GLU A 103 23.60 16.91 -10.56
N GLY A 104 23.69 17.58 -11.70
CA GLY A 104 22.83 18.73 -12.00
C GLY A 104 21.38 18.28 -12.22
N TYR A 105 20.43 19.24 -12.19
CA TYR A 105 19.03 18.97 -12.48
C TYR A 105 18.85 18.21 -13.80
N ASN A 106 18.26 17.03 -13.73
CA ASN A 106 17.91 16.24 -14.91
C ASN A 106 16.85 15.18 -14.60
N HIS A 107 16.16 14.73 -15.64
CA HIS A 107 15.15 13.67 -15.57
C HIS A 107 15.62 12.35 -16.17
N THR A 108 16.93 12.10 -16.25
CA THR A 108 17.48 10.87 -16.81
C THR A 108 17.32 9.72 -15.81
N THR A 109 16.82 8.57 -16.27
CA THR A 109 16.78 7.35 -15.45
C THR A 109 18.16 6.69 -15.45
N CYS A 110 18.71 6.44 -14.26
CA CYS A 110 20.04 5.85 -14.07
C CYS A 110 19.95 4.57 -13.22
N PRO A 111 20.95 3.66 -13.29
CA PRO A 111 20.97 2.44 -12.49
C PRO A 111 21.41 2.65 -11.02
N TYR A 112 21.66 3.90 -10.62
CA TYR A 112 22.09 4.30 -9.28
C TYR A 112 21.17 5.39 -8.69
N TRP A 113 21.28 5.64 -7.40
CA TRP A 113 20.61 6.79 -6.76
C TRP A 113 21.27 8.09 -7.20
N LYS A 114 20.50 9.16 -7.34
CA LYS A 114 21.08 10.47 -7.67
C LYS A 114 20.56 11.58 -6.79
N LEU A 115 21.45 12.49 -6.42
CA LEU A 115 21.14 13.72 -5.71
C LEU A 115 21.17 14.89 -6.69
N VAL A 116 19.99 15.43 -7.00
CA VAL A 116 19.83 16.55 -7.94
C VAL A 116 19.39 17.82 -7.21
N THR A 117 19.52 18.96 -7.89
CA THR A 117 19.00 20.24 -7.41
C THR A 117 17.51 20.36 -7.70
N ASP A 118 16.74 20.91 -6.76
CA ASP A 118 15.34 21.30 -6.99
C ASP A 118 15.09 22.69 -6.41
N SER A 119 14.76 23.64 -7.29
CA SER A 119 14.53 25.04 -6.92
C SER A 119 13.17 25.30 -6.29
N SER A 120 12.26 24.31 -6.26
CA SER A 120 10.96 24.43 -5.61
C SER A 120 11.03 24.19 -4.09
N ILE A 121 12.12 23.60 -3.61
CA ILE A 121 12.34 23.30 -2.20
C ILE A 121 12.92 24.52 -1.49
N SER A 122 12.37 24.85 -0.33
CA SER A 122 12.86 25.92 0.56
C SER A 122 13.68 25.33 1.71
N GLY A 123 14.85 25.90 2.00
CA GLY A 123 15.71 25.47 3.11
C GLY A 123 17.20 25.68 2.82
N ASN A 124 18.07 25.36 3.78
CA ASN A 124 19.49 25.21 3.53
C ASN A 124 19.77 23.85 2.89
N ASP A 125 20.74 23.77 1.97
CA ASP A 125 21.22 22.52 1.40
C ASP A 125 20.10 21.64 0.83
N THR A 126 19.26 22.22 -0.04
CA THR A 126 18.12 21.53 -0.62
C THR A 126 18.55 20.51 -1.68
N PHE A 127 17.83 19.40 -1.76
CA PHE A 127 18.06 18.38 -2.77
C PHE A 127 16.79 17.55 -3.02
N GLU A 128 16.77 16.91 -4.18
CA GLU A 128 15.89 15.78 -4.47
C GLU A 128 16.76 14.52 -4.62
N LEU A 129 16.47 13.50 -3.83
CA LEU A 129 17.10 12.18 -3.91
C LEU A 129 16.20 11.26 -4.74
N VAL A 130 16.67 10.88 -5.92
CA VAL A 130 15.93 10.08 -6.90
C VAL A 130 16.50 8.66 -6.94
N SER A 131 15.62 7.67 -6.84
CA SER A 131 16.03 6.27 -6.85
C SER A 131 16.34 5.75 -8.26
N PRO A 132 17.13 4.66 -8.37
CA PRO A 132 17.07 3.80 -9.55
C PRO A 132 15.70 3.10 -9.61
N ILE A 133 15.50 2.23 -10.60
CA ILE A 133 14.30 1.38 -10.64
C ILE A 133 14.40 0.33 -9.53
N LEU A 134 13.58 0.50 -8.50
CA LEU A 134 13.43 -0.43 -7.38
C LEU A 134 12.41 -1.53 -7.71
N VAL A 135 12.55 -2.71 -7.09
CA VAL A 135 11.68 -3.87 -7.38
C VAL A 135 11.19 -4.54 -6.10
N GLY A 136 9.87 -4.53 -5.91
CA GLY A 136 9.19 -5.27 -4.85
C GLY A 136 9.79 -5.08 -3.45
N GLU A 137 9.73 -6.13 -2.64
CA GLU A 137 10.27 -6.13 -1.27
C GLU A 137 11.78 -5.87 -1.19
N ALA A 138 12.55 -6.26 -2.22
CA ALA A 138 13.98 -5.96 -2.27
C ALA A 138 14.23 -4.45 -2.40
N GLY A 139 13.45 -3.78 -3.26
CA GLY A 139 13.45 -2.33 -3.40
C GLY A 139 13.06 -1.60 -2.11
N LEU A 140 12.08 -2.13 -1.37
CA LEU A 140 11.72 -1.55 -0.05
C LEU A 140 12.84 -1.69 0.97
N ARG A 141 13.59 -2.80 1.00
CA ARG A 141 14.75 -2.96 1.90
C ARG A 141 15.88 -1.99 1.56
N GLU A 142 16.10 -1.71 0.28
CA GLU A 142 17.07 -0.68 -0.12
C GLU A 142 16.61 0.72 0.30
N LEU A 143 15.33 1.04 0.07
CA LEU A 143 14.72 2.29 0.53
C LEU A 143 14.83 2.45 2.07
N GLU A 144 14.66 1.38 2.84
CA GLU A 144 14.82 1.42 4.30
C GLU A 144 16.23 1.85 4.72
N LYS A 145 17.26 1.29 4.07
CA LYS A 145 18.67 1.69 4.31
C LYS A 145 18.89 3.16 3.97
N VAL A 146 18.34 3.62 2.85
CA VAL A 146 18.41 5.04 2.47
C VAL A 146 17.75 5.91 3.53
N CYS A 147 16.56 5.56 4.02
CA CYS A 147 15.90 6.30 5.10
C CYS A 147 16.73 6.36 6.39
N TRP A 148 17.46 5.30 6.75
CA TRP A 148 18.38 5.34 7.88
C TRP A 148 19.51 6.34 7.68
N MET A 149 20.06 6.43 6.45
CA MET A 149 21.11 7.41 6.14
C MET A 149 20.59 8.83 6.11
N LEU A 150 19.37 9.06 5.62
CA LEU A 150 18.71 10.36 5.73
C LEU A 150 18.57 10.80 7.20
N ASP A 151 18.15 9.89 8.08
CA ASP A 151 18.03 10.16 9.51
C ASP A 151 19.39 10.43 10.18
N LEU A 152 20.39 9.58 9.92
CA LEU A 152 21.77 9.76 10.41
C LEU A 152 22.39 11.09 9.96
N CYS A 153 22.04 11.53 8.75
CA CYS A 153 22.52 12.78 8.19
C CYS A 153 21.77 14.03 8.68
N ASP A 154 20.82 13.89 9.61
CA ASP A 154 19.94 14.95 10.09
C ASP A 154 19.14 15.64 8.97
N VAL A 155 18.79 14.88 7.92
CA VAL A 155 17.97 15.40 6.82
C VAL A 155 16.59 15.79 7.33
N LYS A 156 16.10 16.93 6.87
CA LYS A 156 14.80 17.50 7.25
C LYS A 156 13.88 17.63 6.05
N VAL A 157 12.59 17.72 6.35
CA VAL A 157 11.52 17.98 5.38
C VAL A 157 10.60 19.07 5.92
N ASN A 158 10.02 19.88 5.03
CA ASN A 158 9.07 20.93 5.40
C ASN A 158 7.89 20.99 4.41
N GLY A 159 7.10 22.07 4.47
CA GLY A 159 5.90 22.22 3.65
C GLY A 159 6.14 22.34 2.15
N SER A 160 7.35 22.71 1.72
CA SER A 160 7.74 22.73 0.30
C SER A 160 8.04 21.34 -0.25
N CYS A 161 8.54 20.43 0.61
CA CYS A 161 8.93 19.09 0.22
C CYS A 161 7.74 18.18 -0.12
N GLY A 162 7.85 17.45 -1.23
CA GLY A 162 7.02 16.35 -1.68
C GLY A 162 7.69 14.99 -1.54
N LEU A 163 6.88 13.95 -1.72
CA LEU A 163 7.35 12.59 -2.00
C LEU A 163 6.65 12.13 -3.28
N HIS A 164 7.40 11.86 -4.33
CA HIS A 164 6.86 11.35 -5.59
C HIS A 164 7.14 9.86 -5.70
N VAL A 165 6.12 9.09 -6.11
CA VAL A 165 6.25 7.66 -6.34
C VAL A 165 5.88 7.36 -7.78
N HIS A 166 6.80 6.76 -8.51
CA HIS A 166 6.57 6.23 -9.84
C HIS A 166 6.20 4.76 -9.76
N ILE A 167 5.11 4.37 -10.38
CA ILE A 167 4.69 2.96 -10.49
C ILE A 167 4.76 2.53 -11.95
N ASP A 168 5.39 1.38 -12.21
CA ASP A 168 5.48 0.82 -13.56
C ASP A 168 4.10 0.62 -14.19
N ALA A 169 3.96 1.20 -15.39
CA ALA A 169 2.73 1.26 -16.16
C ALA A 169 2.93 0.78 -17.61
N ALA A 170 4.09 0.18 -17.94
CA ALA A 170 4.41 -0.27 -19.29
C ALA A 170 3.35 -1.22 -19.88
N GLY A 171 2.74 -2.07 -19.04
CA GLY A 171 1.71 -3.03 -19.43
C GLY A 171 0.26 -2.55 -19.34
N PHE A 172 0.00 -1.27 -19.06
CA PHE A 172 -1.38 -0.80 -18.90
C PHE A 172 -2.11 -0.70 -20.24
N ASN A 173 -3.30 -1.29 -20.32
CA ASN A 173 -4.26 -0.99 -21.36
C ASN A 173 -5.08 0.27 -21.02
N MET A 174 -5.85 0.79 -21.98
CA MET A 174 -6.66 2.00 -21.75
C MET A 174 -7.75 1.85 -20.69
N GLU A 175 -8.26 0.64 -20.47
CA GLU A 175 -9.20 0.38 -19.39
C GLU A 175 -8.54 0.57 -18.02
N THR A 176 -7.33 0.04 -17.85
CA THR A 176 -6.51 0.22 -16.64
C THR A 176 -6.22 1.69 -16.37
N TRP A 177 -5.88 2.47 -17.40
CA TRP A 177 -5.64 3.90 -17.28
C TRP A 177 -6.87 4.67 -16.80
N ARG A 178 -8.04 4.40 -17.38
CA ARG A 178 -9.31 5.04 -16.97
C ARG A 178 -9.69 4.62 -15.56
N ASN A 179 -9.59 3.32 -15.25
CA ASN A 179 -9.89 2.80 -13.92
C ASN A 179 -8.98 3.42 -12.87
N LEU A 180 -7.69 3.57 -13.14
CA LEU A 180 -6.75 4.22 -12.23
C LEU A 180 -7.11 5.68 -11.99
N ALA A 181 -7.34 6.46 -13.06
CA ALA A 181 -7.69 7.87 -12.95
C ALA A 181 -9.00 8.09 -12.17
N LEU A 182 -10.03 7.30 -12.46
CA LEU A 182 -11.30 7.32 -11.73
C LEU A 182 -11.12 6.91 -10.27
N SER A 183 -10.39 5.82 -10.02
CA SER A 183 -10.16 5.33 -8.66
C SER A 183 -9.43 6.36 -7.82
N TYR A 184 -8.39 7.00 -8.36
CA TYR A 184 -7.66 8.04 -7.66
C TYR A 184 -8.54 9.27 -7.41
N LYS A 185 -9.28 9.74 -8.42
CA LYS A 185 -10.24 10.84 -8.30
C LYS A 185 -11.26 10.58 -7.18
N HIS A 186 -11.82 9.37 -7.13
CA HIS A 186 -12.82 9.00 -6.11
C HIS A 186 -12.23 8.84 -4.71
N LEU A 187 -10.97 8.40 -4.62
CA LEU A 187 -10.26 8.27 -3.36
C LEU A 187 -9.60 9.56 -2.88
N GLU A 188 -9.47 10.58 -3.73
CA GLU A 188 -8.80 11.84 -3.41
C GLU A 188 -9.30 12.47 -2.09
N PRO A 189 -10.62 12.57 -1.83
CA PRO A 189 -11.11 13.10 -0.55
C PRO A 189 -10.78 12.22 0.67
N VAL A 190 -10.57 10.92 0.46
CA VAL A 190 -10.13 9.99 1.53
C VAL A 190 -8.64 10.16 1.78
N ILE A 191 -7.84 10.24 0.72
CA ILE A 191 -6.39 10.44 0.79
C ILE A 191 -6.06 11.78 1.47
N ASP A 192 -6.77 12.84 1.11
CA ASP A 192 -6.59 14.18 1.69
C ASP A 192 -6.76 14.21 3.22
N ARG A 193 -7.55 13.29 3.80
CA ARG A 193 -7.76 13.22 5.27
C ARG A 193 -6.50 12.83 6.03
N PHE A 194 -5.62 12.05 5.42
CA PHE A 194 -4.33 11.67 5.99
C PHE A 194 -3.13 12.40 5.38
N MET A 195 -3.37 13.35 4.47
CA MET A 195 -2.38 14.32 4.02
C MET A 195 -2.42 15.62 4.85
N PRO A 196 -1.26 16.28 5.06
CA PRO A 196 -1.22 17.62 5.63
C PRO A 196 -1.86 18.64 4.67
N ALA A 197 -2.33 19.77 5.22
CA ALA A 197 -3.02 20.80 4.44
C ALA A 197 -2.20 21.30 3.23
N SER A 198 -0.88 21.39 3.38
CA SER A 198 0.04 21.79 2.30
C SER A 198 0.05 20.87 1.09
N ARG A 199 -0.53 19.66 1.17
CA ARG A 199 -0.57 18.68 0.05
C ARG A 199 -1.98 18.31 -0.40
N ARG A 200 -3.02 18.97 0.13
CA ARG A 200 -4.41 18.69 -0.27
C ARG A 200 -4.79 19.40 -1.56
N ASP A 201 -4.29 20.60 -1.74
CA ASP A 201 -4.45 21.36 -2.97
C ASP A 201 -3.36 22.43 -3.02
N ASN A 202 -2.41 22.29 -3.93
CA ASN A 202 -1.35 23.27 -4.16
C ASN A 202 -0.92 23.23 -5.63
N TYR A 203 -0.12 24.22 -6.04
CA TYR A 203 0.32 24.36 -7.43
C TYR A 203 1.01 23.10 -7.99
N TYR A 204 1.83 22.40 -7.19
CA TYR A 204 2.67 21.26 -7.57
C TYR A 204 2.00 19.88 -7.40
N CYS A 205 0.79 19.81 -6.83
CA CYS A 205 -0.01 18.58 -6.76
C CYS A 205 -1.52 18.86 -6.78
N ARG A 206 -2.00 19.46 -7.87
CA ARG A 206 -3.42 19.77 -8.10
C ARG A 206 -4.28 18.52 -8.20
N GLY A 207 -5.52 18.62 -7.70
CA GLY A 207 -6.49 17.53 -7.72
C GLY A 207 -7.03 17.17 -9.10
N LEU A 208 -7.81 16.08 -9.17
CA LEU A 208 -8.53 15.63 -10.37
C LEU A 208 -10.00 16.10 -10.36
N GLY A 209 -10.34 17.04 -9.48
CA GLY A 209 -11.70 17.54 -9.28
C GLY A 209 -12.32 18.17 -10.53
N HIS A 210 -11.52 18.87 -11.33
CA HIS A 210 -11.94 19.60 -12.53
C HIS A 210 -12.34 18.69 -13.71
N VAL A 211 -11.88 17.44 -13.74
CA VAL A 211 -12.14 16.51 -14.86
C VAL A 211 -13.35 15.66 -14.56
N SER A 212 -14.41 15.69 -15.38
CA SER A 212 -15.57 14.83 -15.12
C SER A 212 -15.27 13.34 -15.37
N ASP A 213 -16.00 12.44 -14.70
CA ASP A 213 -15.90 11.00 -14.96
C ASP A 213 -16.14 10.66 -16.43
N GLY A 214 -17.10 11.32 -17.08
CA GLY A 214 -17.37 11.15 -18.51
C GLY A 214 -16.18 11.55 -19.39
N MET A 215 -15.46 12.62 -19.03
CA MET A 215 -14.23 13.00 -19.71
C MET A 215 -13.16 11.92 -19.56
N ILE A 216 -12.96 11.36 -18.36
CA ILE A 216 -12.01 10.27 -18.15
C ILE A 216 -12.40 9.04 -18.99
N ARG A 217 -13.67 8.61 -18.91
CA ARG A 217 -14.18 7.42 -19.62
C ARG A 217 -14.06 7.53 -21.14
N SER A 218 -14.23 8.73 -21.68
CA SER A 218 -14.18 8.99 -23.13
C SER A 218 -12.77 9.00 -23.71
N ALA A 219 -11.70 9.07 -22.90
CA ALA A 219 -10.32 9.13 -23.40
C ALA A 219 -9.94 7.81 -24.07
N ARG A 220 -9.52 7.84 -25.34
CA ARG A 220 -9.19 6.66 -26.15
C ARG A 220 -7.70 6.35 -26.18
N THR A 221 -6.86 7.33 -25.82
CA THR A 221 -5.39 7.18 -25.72
C THR A 221 -4.88 7.75 -24.41
N VAL A 222 -3.65 7.36 -24.03
CA VAL A 222 -2.99 7.91 -22.82
C VAL A 222 -2.75 9.41 -22.98
N ASP A 223 -2.41 9.88 -24.18
CA ASP A 223 -2.22 11.30 -24.46
C ASP A 223 -3.51 12.12 -24.36
N GLU A 224 -4.65 11.59 -24.81
CA GLU A 224 -5.95 12.22 -24.58
C GLU A 224 -6.30 12.27 -23.09
N LEU A 225 -6.04 11.19 -22.34
CA LEU A 225 -6.31 11.16 -20.90
C LEU A 225 -5.42 12.16 -20.16
N LYS A 226 -4.12 12.21 -20.51
CA LYS A 226 -3.15 13.19 -20.03
C LYS A 226 -3.64 14.61 -20.31
N GLY A 227 -4.05 14.93 -21.55
CA GLY A 227 -4.56 16.25 -21.91
C GLY A 227 -5.83 16.66 -21.14
N LYS A 228 -6.64 15.69 -20.69
CA LYS A 228 -7.81 15.94 -19.83
C LYS A 228 -7.43 16.15 -18.37
N ILE A 229 -6.50 15.36 -17.83
CA ILE A 229 -6.02 15.50 -16.44
C ILE A 229 -5.25 16.80 -16.28
N GLY A 230 -4.31 17.07 -17.18
CA GLY A 230 -3.48 18.26 -17.20
C GLY A 230 -2.00 17.92 -17.24
N ASP A 231 -1.20 18.85 -16.73
CA ASP A 231 0.26 18.80 -16.77
C ASP A 231 0.89 17.96 -15.64
N ARG A 232 2.22 17.98 -15.58
CA ARG A 232 3.03 17.32 -14.54
C ARG A 232 2.73 17.71 -13.09
N TYR A 233 2.00 18.79 -12.84
CA TYR A 233 1.75 19.30 -11.50
C TYR A 233 0.44 18.80 -10.88
N HIS A 234 -0.15 17.72 -11.41
CA HIS A 234 -1.31 17.05 -10.84
C HIS A 234 -0.91 15.89 -9.93
N LYS A 235 -1.75 15.56 -8.94
CA LYS A 235 -1.55 14.43 -8.00
C LYS A 235 -1.27 13.11 -8.72
N VAL A 236 -1.88 12.91 -9.88
CA VAL A 236 -1.63 11.80 -10.79
C VAL A 236 -1.07 12.38 -12.09
N ASN A 237 0.24 12.28 -12.28
CA ASN A 237 0.92 12.78 -13.47
C ASN A 237 1.12 11.66 -14.50
N LEU A 238 0.52 11.84 -15.68
CA LEU A 238 0.63 10.92 -16.82
C LEU A 238 1.74 11.31 -17.81
N GLU A 239 2.32 12.52 -17.73
CA GLU A 239 3.46 12.90 -18.57
C GLU A 239 4.66 11.97 -18.37
N ALA A 240 4.84 11.46 -17.15
CA ALA A 240 5.87 10.50 -16.78
C ALA A 240 5.84 9.23 -17.65
N TYR A 241 4.68 8.86 -18.21
CA TYR A 241 4.56 7.67 -19.05
C TYR A 241 5.37 7.77 -20.34
N SER A 242 5.41 8.95 -20.96
CA SER A 242 6.16 9.16 -22.21
C SER A 242 7.66 8.93 -22.02
N ARG A 243 8.21 9.36 -20.88
CA ARG A 243 9.63 9.33 -20.55
C ARG A 243 10.08 8.05 -19.85
N HIS A 244 9.29 7.58 -18.88
CA HIS A 244 9.69 6.51 -17.95
C HIS A 244 8.82 5.27 -18.02
N LYS A 245 7.72 5.29 -18.81
CA LYS A 245 6.69 4.23 -18.81
C LYS A 245 6.06 3.98 -17.44
N THR A 246 5.99 5.02 -16.61
CA THR A 246 5.39 4.98 -15.27
C THR A 246 4.20 5.94 -15.18
N VAL A 247 3.37 5.74 -14.16
CA VAL A 247 2.49 6.79 -13.63
C VAL A 247 3.17 7.38 -12.38
N GLU A 248 3.18 8.70 -12.26
CA GLU A 248 3.76 9.38 -11.11
C GLU A 248 2.66 9.88 -10.16
N PHE A 249 2.80 9.55 -8.88
CA PHE A 249 1.92 10.02 -7.82
C PHE A 249 2.61 11.05 -6.96
N ARG A 250 2.06 12.27 -6.93
CA ARG A 250 2.70 13.47 -6.38
C ARG A 250 2.06 13.97 -5.08
N GLN A 251 1.04 13.30 -4.55
CA GLN A 251 0.24 13.86 -3.45
C GLN A 251 0.91 13.75 -2.06
N HIS A 252 1.83 12.81 -1.84
CA HIS A 252 2.35 12.59 -0.49
C HIS A 252 3.26 13.73 -0.03
N SER A 253 3.22 14.06 1.26
CA SER A 253 4.11 15.07 1.84
C SER A 253 5.54 14.60 1.90
N GLY A 254 6.49 15.53 1.83
CA GLY A 254 7.89 15.27 2.13
C GLY A 254 8.03 14.49 3.44
N THR A 255 8.81 13.43 3.39
CA THR A 255 9.08 12.57 4.54
C THR A 255 10.41 11.87 4.35
N THR A 256 11.12 11.61 5.45
CA THR A 256 12.24 10.68 5.52
C THR A 256 11.83 9.38 6.22
N ASN A 257 10.53 9.21 6.52
CA ASN A 257 10.03 8.10 7.31
C ASN A 257 9.74 6.86 6.46
N PHE A 258 10.49 5.78 6.67
CA PHE A 258 10.37 4.56 5.88
C PHE A 258 8.96 3.96 5.99
N THR A 259 8.38 3.89 7.20
CA THR A 259 7.03 3.34 7.39
C THR A 259 5.97 4.11 6.59
N LYS A 260 6.09 5.44 6.51
CA LYS A 260 5.19 6.26 5.67
C LYS A 260 5.39 5.97 4.18
N MET A 261 6.64 5.97 3.72
CA MET A 261 6.96 5.70 2.32
C MET A 261 6.50 4.29 1.91
N ARG A 262 6.82 3.26 2.70
CA ARG A 262 6.40 1.88 2.48
C ARG A 262 4.89 1.77 2.36
N ASN A 263 4.13 2.31 3.32
CA ASN A 263 2.67 2.23 3.27
C ASN A 263 2.09 2.98 2.08
N TRP A 264 2.68 4.10 1.67
CA TRP A 264 2.27 4.83 0.47
C TRP A 264 2.56 4.06 -0.81
N VAL A 265 3.77 3.51 -0.97
CA VAL A 265 4.15 2.67 -2.12
C VAL A 265 3.24 1.45 -2.22
N LEU A 266 2.96 0.76 -1.10
CA LEU A 266 2.07 -0.40 -1.09
C LEU A 266 0.61 -0.03 -1.38
N PHE A 267 0.14 1.13 -0.90
CA PHE A 267 -1.20 1.64 -1.26
C PHE A 267 -1.31 1.87 -2.77
N LEU A 268 -0.32 2.51 -3.38
CA LEU A 268 -0.30 2.79 -4.81
C LEU A 268 -0.18 1.52 -5.66
N HIS A 269 0.65 0.56 -5.23
CA HIS A 269 0.73 -0.76 -5.87
C HIS A 269 -0.62 -1.48 -5.86
N LYS A 270 -1.30 -1.51 -4.71
CA LYS A 270 -2.61 -2.16 -4.56
C LYS A 270 -3.67 -1.43 -5.38
N LEU A 271 -3.67 -0.10 -5.39
CA LEU A 271 -4.55 0.72 -6.23
C LEU A 271 -4.37 0.42 -7.72
N VAL A 272 -3.12 0.40 -8.21
CA VAL A 272 -2.80 0.09 -9.60
C VAL A 272 -3.21 -1.35 -9.95
N THR A 273 -2.96 -2.30 -9.05
CA THR A 273 -3.33 -3.71 -9.26
C THR A 273 -4.85 -3.85 -9.34
N PHE A 274 -5.60 -3.16 -8.49
CA PHE A 274 -7.06 -3.11 -8.56
C PHE A 274 -7.56 -2.50 -9.87
N ALA A 275 -6.93 -1.41 -10.32
CA ALA A 275 -7.28 -0.71 -11.56
C ALA A 275 -7.19 -1.59 -12.82
N THR A 276 -6.38 -2.66 -12.79
CA THR A 276 -6.29 -3.62 -13.91
C THR A 276 -7.58 -4.41 -14.14
N ARG A 277 -8.48 -4.44 -13.15
CA ARG A 277 -9.74 -5.17 -13.19
C ARG A 277 -10.94 -4.23 -13.17
N GLU A 278 -10.95 -3.26 -12.25
CA GLU A 278 -12.10 -2.38 -12.07
C GLU A 278 -11.69 -1.04 -11.44
N GLN A 279 -12.63 -0.11 -11.37
CA GLN A 279 -12.44 1.19 -10.75
C GLN A 279 -13.09 1.23 -9.36
N VAL A 280 -12.55 2.02 -8.44
CA VAL A 280 -13.18 2.28 -7.15
C VAL A 280 -14.45 3.12 -7.36
N PRO A 281 -15.59 2.78 -6.73
CA PRO A 281 -16.81 3.58 -6.82
C PRO A 281 -16.64 5.00 -6.26
N ALA A 282 -17.42 5.96 -6.79
CA ALA A 282 -17.50 7.29 -6.22
C ALA A 282 -17.99 7.24 -4.76
N ALA A 283 -17.57 8.21 -3.95
CA ALA A 283 -17.91 8.31 -2.53
C ALA A 283 -17.51 7.09 -1.67
N THR A 284 -16.55 6.27 -2.12
CA THR A 284 -15.97 5.19 -1.31
C THR A 284 -15.31 5.74 -0.06
N ALA A 285 -15.68 5.23 1.12
CA ALA A 285 -15.05 5.57 2.38
C ALA A 285 -13.86 4.64 2.69
N LEU A 286 -12.97 5.04 3.62
CA LEU A 286 -11.76 4.29 3.94
C LEU A 286 -12.03 2.82 4.31
N GLN A 287 -13.10 2.54 5.05
CA GLN A 287 -13.44 1.18 5.44
C GLN A 287 -13.90 0.30 4.27
N ASP A 288 -14.35 0.92 3.18
CA ASP A 288 -14.93 0.27 2.01
C ASP A 288 -13.92 0.16 0.85
N ILE A 289 -12.67 0.62 1.04
CA ILE A 289 -11.63 0.45 0.02
C ILE A 289 -11.36 -1.05 -0.18
N PRO A 290 -11.56 -1.60 -1.39
CA PRO A 290 -11.62 -3.04 -1.63
C PRO A 290 -10.25 -3.72 -1.61
N PHE A 291 -9.19 -2.98 -1.91
CA PHE A 291 -7.82 -3.51 -1.97
C PHE A 291 -7.03 -3.35 -0.67
N LEU A 292 -7.62 -2.75 0.38
CA LEU A 292 -6.96 -2.61 1.68
C LEU A 292 -7.47 -3.64 2.68
N ASP A 293 -6.55 -4.23 3.43
CA ASP A 293 -6.85 -5.07 4.59
C ASP A 293 -7.17 -4.23 5.84
N SER A 294 -7.58 -4.91 6.91
CA SER A 294 -7.95 -4.26 8.19
C SER A 294 -6.79 -3.50 8.82
N GLU A 295 -5.56 -3.98 8.70
CA GLU A 295 -4.37 -3.33 9.28
C GLU A 295 -4.05 -2.03 8.54
N GLN A 296 -4.07 -2.05 7.21
CA GLN A 296 -3.85 -0.87 6.39
C GLN A 296 -4.95 0.18 6.58
N LYS A 297 -6.21 -0.25 6.65
CA LYS A 297 -7.33 0.64 6.96
C LYS A 297 -7.13 1.31 8.32
N LEU A 298 -6.64 0.56 9.31
CA LEU A 298 -6.32 1.08 10.63
C LEU A 298 -5.16 2.09 10.58
N TYR A 299 -4.09 1.77 9.86
CA TYR A 299 -2.94 2.65 9.66
C TYR A 299 -3.35 4.01 9.07
N PHE A 300 -4.11 4.02 7.97
CA PHE A 300 -4.52 5.27 7.32
C PHE A 300 -5.54 6.05 8.16
N ARG A 301 -6.40 5.35 8.91
CA ARG A 301 -7.31 6.00 9.88
C ARG A 301 -6.50 6.78 10.91
N PHE A 302 -5.52 6.13 11.57
CA PHE A 302 -4.68 6.80 12.57
C PHE A 302 -3.74 7.85 12.00
N SER A 303 -3.36 7.73 10.73
CA SER A 303 -2.54 8.73 10.02
C SER A 303 -3.30 10.02 9.69
N SER A 304 -4.63 10.06 9.90
CA SER A 304 -5.39 11.29 9.70
C SER A 304 -4.89 12.43 10.59
N VAL A 305 -4.83 13.66 10.04
CA VAL A 305 -4.30 14.83 10.77
C VAL A 305 -5.05 15.06 12.09
N ARG A 306 -6.36 14.82 12.09
CA ARG A 306 -7.20 14.94 13.30
C ARG A 306 -6.79 13.94 14.37
N LEU A 307 -6.58 12.67 14.01
CA LEU A 307 -6.18 11.64 14.97
C LEU A 307 -4.73 11.82 15.43
N ASN A 308 -3.82 12.24 14.54
CA ASN A 308 -2.46 12.61 14.91
C ASN A 308 -2.41 13.76 15.92
N ARG A 309 -3.21 14.82 15.73
CA ARG A 309 -3.32 15.93 16.69
C ARG A 309 -3.87 15.46 18.03
N LEU A 310 -4.91 14.63 18.03
CA LEU A 310 -5.49 14.08 19.24
C LEU A 310 -4.49 13.20 20.00
N ARG A 311 -3.79 12.30 19.29
CA ARG A 311 -2.71 11.47 19.83
C ARG A 311 -1.62 12.31 20.48
N ASN A 312 -1.12 13.33 19.78
CA ASN A 312 -0.05 14.18 20.30
C ASN A 312 -0.52 14.98 21.53
N LYS A 313 -1.78 15.43 21.56
CA LYS A 313 -2.38 16.07 22.73
C LYS A 313 -2.46 15.12 23.94
N LEU A 314 -2.89 13.88 23.72
CA LEU A 314 -2.95 12.85 24.78
C LEU A 314 -1.55 12.50 25.30
N LEU A 315 -0.57 12.35 24.41
CA LEU A 315 0.83 12.10 24.80
C LEU A 315 1.42 13.27 25.59
N ALA A 316 1.17 14.51 25.16
CA ALA A 316 1.61 15.70 25.89
C ALA A 316 0.95 15.82 27.27
N ASN A 317 -0.32 15.43 27.39
CA ASN A 317 -1.01 15.36 28.67
C ASN A 317 -0.43 14.26 29.56
N TYR A 318 -0.12 13.09 29.01
CA TYR A 318 0.55 11.99 29.74
C TYR A 318 1.93 12.40 30.27
N LEU A 319 2.77 13.03 29.43
CA LEU A 319 4.08 13.53 29.87
C LEU A 319 3.98 14.60 30.98
N LYS A 320 2.82 15.25 31.11
CA LYS A 320 2.52 16.22 32.18
C LYS A 320 1.89 15.57 33.42
N SER A 321 1.18 14.45 33.28
CA SER A 321 0.54 13.73 34.38
C SER A 321 1.43 12.57 34.83
N GLY A 322 2.04 12.65 36.00
CA GLY A 322 2.93 11.60 36.56
C GLY A 322 2.26 10.26 36.92
N GLY A 323 1.13 9.89 36.31
CA GLY A 323 0.35 8.69 36.63
C GLY A 323 0.45 7.58 35.58
N ASN A 324 0.83 6.37 36.01
CA ASN A 324 0.93 5.14 35.21
C ASN A 324 -0.42 4.40 35.08
N GLU A 325 -1.44 4.99 34.45
CA GLU A 325 -2.62 4.20 34.07
C GLU A 325 -2.27 3.23 32.94
N LEU A 326 -2.46 1.93 33.17
CA LEU A 326 -2.10 0.84 32.26
C LEU A 326 -2.70 0.98 30.85
N ALA A 327 -3.91 1.55 30.73
CA ALA A 327 -4.54 1.84 29.44
C ALA A 327 -3.80 2.96 28.70
N THR A 328 -3.41 4.02 29.40
CA THR A 328 -2.64 5.16 28.88
C THR A 328 -1.22 4.75 28.47
N VAL A 329 -0.59 3.85 29.22
CA VAL A 329 0.71 3.24 28.88
C VAL A 329 0.60 2.38 27.62
N ARG A 330 -0.44 1.54 27.49
CA ARG A 330 -0.67 0.69 26.30
C ARG A 330 -0.96 1.52 25.05
N ILE A 331 -1.78 2.56 25.16
CA ILE A 331 -2.05 3.50 24.06
C ILE A 331 -0.76 4.25 23.70
N SER A 332 0.04 4.67 24.67
CA SER A 332 1.32 5.36 24.42
C SER A 332 2.36 4.45 23.77
N ALA A 333 2.48 3.18 24.19
CA ALA A 333 3.36 2.20 23.58
C ALA A 333 2.98 1.93 22.11
N PHE A 334 1.69 1.80 21.83
CA PHE A 334 1.17 1.71 20.46
C PHE A 334 1.44 2.99 19.65
N CYS A 335 1.33 4.16 20.29
CA CYS A 335 1.61 5.45 19.66
C CYS A 335 3.10 5.67 19.35
N VAL A 336 4.01 5.26 20.24
CA VAL A 336 5.47 5.28 20.02
C VAL A 336 5.87 4.30 18.92
N ALA A 337 5.23 3.12 18.85
CA ALA A 337 5.42 2.18 17.74
C ALA A 337 4.99 2.78 16.38
N MET A 338 4.05 3.72 16.38
CA MET A 338 3.48 4.37 15.18
C MET A 338 4.13 5.73 14.84
N LEU A 339 5.08 6.24 15.63
CA LEU A 339 5.52 7.65 15.56
C LEU A 339 6.88 7.91 14.92
N SER A 340 7.82 6.97 14.85
CA SER A 340 9.16 7.30 14.34
C SER A 340 9.91 6.12 13.75
N ASN A 341 10.85 6.45 12.86
CA ASN A 341 11.81 5.62 12.12
C ASN A 341 12.70 4.69 12.96
N ASN A 342 12.35 4.38 14.20
CA ASN A 342 13.33 3.84 15.12
C ASN A 342 13.54 2.35 14.91
N SER A 343 14.75 2.03 14.43
CA SER A 343 15.34 0.70 14.56
C SER A 343 15.24 0.23 16.02
N PHE A 344 15.18 -1.08 16.20
CA PHE A 344 15.13 -1.75 17.49
C PHE A 344 16.14 -1.19 18.53
N ILE A 345 17.29 -0.70 18.07
CA ILE A 345 18.37 -0.13 18.90
C ILE A 345 17.95 1.17 19.60
N CYS A 346 17.21 2.05 18.93
CA CYS A 346 16.72 3.29 19.55
C CYS A 346 15.58 3.03 20.55
N LYS A 347 14.82 1.94 20.36
CA LYS A 347 13.82 1.46 21.34
C LYS A 347 14.49 0.91 22.59
N TYR A 348 15.59 0.16 22.42
CA TYR A 348 16.39 -0.36 23.53
C TYR A 348 16.97 0.77 24.38
N SER A 349 17.54 1.82 23.77
CA SER A 349 18.15 2.92 24.53
C SER A 349 17.15 3.80 25.29
N ILE A 350 15.90 3.94 24.83
CA ILE A 350 14.86 4.71 25.54
C ILE A 350 14.24 3.88 26.67
N PHE A 351 14.03 2.58 26.47
CA PHE A 351 13.43 1.70 27.47
C PHE A 351 14.42 1.28 28.57
N PHE A 352 15.69 1.01 28.23
CA PHE A 352 16.65 0.42 29.18
C PHE A 352 17.61 1.42 29.84
N ARG A 353 17.72 2.68 29.40
CA ARG A 353 18.47 3.71 30.16
C ARG A 353 17.68 4.37 31.30
N LYS A 354 16.36 4.19 31.35
CA LYS A 354 15.53 4.75 32.44
C LYS A 354 15.21 3.73 33.54
N TYR A 355 15.55 2.47 33.31
CA TYR A 355 15.46 1.40 34.29
C TYR A 355 16.81 0.69 34.32
N GLU A 356 17.74 1.21 35.14
CA GLU A 356 18.77 0.37 35.75
C GLU A 356 18.05 -0.71 36.57
N LEU A 357 17.61 -1.77 35.91
CA LEU A 357 17.39 -3.04 36.56
C LEU A 357 18.80 -3.58 36.83
N SER A 358 19.28 -3.30 38.04
CA SER A 358 20.41 -4.02 38.61
C SER A 358 20.16 -5.50 38.44
N ALA A 359 21.15 -6.23 37.94
CA ALA A 359 21.16 -7.69 37.86
C ALA A 359 21.31 -8.34 39.26
N ALA A 360 20.52 -7.89 40.23
CA ALA A 360 20.47 -8.46 41.55
C ALA A 360 19.02 -8.42 42.06
N VAL A 361 18.53 -9.61 42.40
CA VAL A 361 17.23 -9.95 43.00
C VAL A 361 16.12 -10.32 41.99
N LEU A 362 16.01 -11.64 41.82
CA LEU A 362 14.97 -12.51 41.21
C LEU A 362 14.92 -12.62 39.69
#